data_AF-A0A738XAJ1-F1
#
_entry.id   AF-A0A738XAJ1-F1
#
_cell.length_a   1.000
_cell.length_b   1.000
_cell.length_c   1.000
_cell.angle_alpha   90.00
_cell.angle_beta   90.00
_cell.angle_gamma   90.00
#
_symmetry.space_group_name_H-M   'P 1'
#
loop_
_entity.id
_entity.type
_entity.pdbx_description
1 polymer ?
#
loop_
_entity_poly.entity_id
_entity_poly.type
_entity_poly.pdbx_seq_one_letter_code
_entity_poly.pdbx_strand_id
1 'polypeptide(L)' 'MKQLPLPEVIIVLIEHAIAAPFCTRQLADYGTWVIKIEHPEGGDFARNCEKGIIDNSHISFLSGKESQIYIF' A
#
# COMPACT_ATOMS: atom_id res chain seq x y z
N MET A 1 -9.73 22.40 13.64
CA MET A 1 -9.39 21.39 12.62
C MET A 1 -10.08 20.08 13.01
N LYS A 2 -10.74 19.40 12.08
CA LYS A 2 -11.43 18.13 12.36
C LYS A 2 -10.38 17.02 12.43
N GLN A 3 -10.34 16.29 13.54
CA GLN A 3 -9.45 15.13 13.70
C GLN A 3 -9.88 14.02 12.74
N LEU A 4 -8.92 13.40 12.06
CA LEU A 4 -9.20 12.26 11.19
C LEU A 4 -9.67 11.05 12.03
N PRO A 5 -10.41 10.09 11.46
CA PRO A 5 -11.04 9.03 12.24
C PRO A 5 -10.08 8.02 12.90
N LEU A 6 -8.88 7.80 12.33
CA LEU A 6 -7.91 6.79 12.77
C LEU A 6 -6.47 7.32 12.88
N PRO A 7 -6.21 8.43 13.61
CA PRO A 7 -4.92 9.13 13.57
C PRO A 7 -3.81 8.47 14.40
N GLU A 8 -4.16 7.54 15.29
CA GLU A 8 -3.22 6.88 16.21
C GLU A 8 -3.08 5.38 15.91
N VAL A 9 -3.66 4.92 14.79
CA VAL A 9 -3.56 3.52 14.37
C VAL A 9 -2.33 3.34 13.50
N ILE A 10 -1.58 2.27 13.75
CA ILE A 10 -0.45 1.83 12.92
C ILE A 10 -0.81 0.49 12.29
N ILE A 11 -0.64 0.37 10.99
CA ILE A 11 -0.87 -0.87 10.24
C ILE A 11 0.45 -1.32 9.63
N VAL A 12 0.88 -2.54 9.99
CA VAL A 12 2.04 -3.22 9.40
C VAL A 12 1.53 -4.42 8.62
N LEU A 13 1.89 -4.54 7.34
CA LEU A 13 1.24 -5.49 6.45
C LEU A 13 2.14 -6.03 5.32
N ILE A 14 1.76 -7.17 4.75
CA ILE A 14 2.41 -7.84 3.60
C ILE A 14 1.38 -8.09 2.49
N GLU A 15 0.82 -7.02 1.94
CA GLU A 15 -0.23 -7.10 0.92
C GLU A 15 0.31 -7.09 -0.51
N HIS A 16 -0.45 -7.67 -1.44
CA HIS A 16 -0.10 -7.71 -2.87
C HIS A 16 -1.31 -7.45 -3.77
N ALA A 17 -1.02 -7.07 -5.02
CA ALA A 17 -1.98 -6.90 -6.12
C ALA A 17 -3.01 -5.78 -5.89
N ILE A 18 -4.30 -6.09 -5.67
CA ILE A 18 -5.39 -5.10 -5.76
C ILE A 18 -6.22 -5.00 -4.48
N ALA A 19 -6.85 -6.08 -4.02
CA ALA A 19 -7.90 -5.99 -2.99
C ALA A 19 -7.40 -5.43 -1.65
N ALA A 20 -6.29 -5.97 -1.14
CA ALA A 20 -5.69 -5.50 0.09
C ALA A 20 -5.08 -4.09 -0.07
N PRO A 21 -4.29 -3.79 -1.14
CA PRO A 21 -3.86 -2.43 -1.43
C PRO A 21 -4.98 -1.39 -1.50
N PHE A 22 -6.11 -1.74 -2.11
CA PHE A 22 -7.29 -0.88 -2.17
C PHE A 22 -7.84 -0.59 -0.77
N CYS A 23 -8.03 -1.62 0.06
CA CYS A 23 -8.55 -1.47 1.42
C CYS A 23 -7.64 -0.57 2.27
N THR A 24 -6.35 -0.85 2.29
CA THR A 24 -5.40 -0.16 3.18
C THR A 24 -5.08 1.25 2.68
N ARG A 25 -5.28 1.53 1.39
CA ARG A 25 -5.29 2.89 0.84
C ARG A 25 -6.42 3.72 1.45
N GLN A 26 -7.62 3.16 1.61
CA GLN A 26 -8.73 3.87 2.24
C GLN A 26 -8.44 4.17 3.72
N LEU A 27 -7.81 3.23 4.43
CA LEU A 27 -7.43 3.42 5.82
C LEU A 27 -6.39 4.53 5.98
N ALA A 28 -5.42 4.63 5.07
CA ALA A 28 -4.46 5.73 5.06
C ALA A 28 -5.14 7.12 4.96
N ASP A 29 -6.23 7.25 4.18
CA ASP A 29 -7.01 8.51 4.11
C ASP A 29 -7.68 8.88 5.44
N TYR A 30 -7.83 7.93 6.37
CA TYR A 30 -8.36 8.17 7.71
C TYR A 30 -7.28 8.56 8.74
N GLY A 31 -6.07 8.87 8.28
CA GLY A 31 -4.97 9.38 9.12
C GLY A 31 -4.09 8.30 9.73
N THR A 32 -4.23 7.06 9.27
CA THR A 32 -3.49 5.91 9.78
C THR A 32 -2.04 5.90 9.27
N TRP A 33 -1.10 5.42 10.08
CA TRP A 33 0.27 5.17 9.62
C TRP A 33 0.37 3.75 9.04
N VAL A 34 0.60 3.65 7.74
CA VAL A 34 0.60 2.36 7.02
C VAL A 34 2.02 2.03 6.55
N ILE A 35 2.56 0.92 7.06
CA ILE A 35 3.88 0.37 6.74
C ILE A 35 3.67 -0.92 5.95
N LYS A 36 3.98 -0.86 4.66
CA LYS A 36 3.95 -2.01 3.77
C LYS A 36 5.32 -2.68 3.74
N ILE A 37 5.37 -3.96 4.08
CA ILE A 37 6.54 -4.82 3.97
C ILE A 37 6.48 -5.55 2.64
N GLU A 38 7.55 -5.47 1.86
CA GLU A 38 7.64 -6.11 0.54
C GLU A 38 8.94 -6.89 0.36
N HIS A 39 8.91 -7.84 -0.57
CA HIS A 39 10.08 -8.65 -0.92
C HIS A 39 11.18 -7.79 -1.57
N PRO A 40 12.45 -7.92 -1.18
CA PRO A 40 13.53 -7.04 -1.64
C PRO A 40 13.83 -7.13 -3.13
N GLU A 41 13.66 -8.31 -3.74
CA GLU A 41 14.03 -8.52 -5.14
C GLU A 41 12.97 -8.07 -6.16
N GLY A 42 11.77 -7.69 -5.72
CA GLY A 42 10.68 -7.38 -6.66
C GLY A 42 9.52 -6.59 -6.13
N GLY A 43 9.39 -6.45 -4.81
CA GLY A 43 8.30 -5.74 -4.17
C GLY A 43 6.92 -6.38 -4.44
N ASP A 44 5.87 -5.56 -4.37
CA ASP A 44 4.53 -5.94 -4.81
C ASP A 44 4.50 -6.26 -6.32
N PHE A 45 3.75 -7.30 -6.69
CA PHE A 45 3.46 -7.67 -8.08
C PHE A 45 2.99 -6.48 -8.93
N ALA A 46 2.20 -5.57 -8.33
CA ALA A 46 1.72 -4.36 -9.01
C ALA A 46 2.86 -3.43 -9.50
N ARG A 47 4.10 -3.57 -8.99
CA ARG A 47 5.26 -2.80 -9.45
C ARG A 47 5.79 -3.23 -10.81
N ASN A 48 5.66 -4.52 -11.13
CA ASN A 48 6.23 -5.14 -12.32
C ASN A 48 5.18 -5.63 -13.31
N CYS A 49 3.90 -5.38 -13.04
CA CYS A 49 2.83 -5.75 -13.95
C CYS A 49 3.01 -5.03 -15.29
N GLU A 50 3.06 -5.79 -16.39
CA GLU A 50 3.29 -5.25 -17.72
C GLU A 50 2.17 -4.28 -18.12
N LYS A 51 2.58 -3.15 -18.72
CA LYS A 51 1.70 -2.20 -19.39
C LYS A 51 0.92 -2.94 -20.48
N GLY A 52 -0.38 -3.14 -20.27
CA GLY A 52 -1.29 -3.70 -21.26
C GLY A 52 -2.06 -4.96 -20.82
N ILE A 53 -1.68 -5.59 -19.71
CA ILE A 53 -2.45 -6.71 -19.13
C ILE A 53 -3.59 -6.16 -18.26
N ILE A 54 -3.35 -5.03 -17.59
CA ILE A 54 -4.31 -4.33 -16.73
C ILE A 54 -3.96 -2.83 -16.79
N ASP A 55 -4.94 -1.92 -16.73
CA ASP A 55 -4.70 -0.47 -16.79
C ASP A 55 -3.76 -0.02 -15.64
N ASN A 56 -2.87 0.95 -15.80
CA ASN A 56 -1.90 1.30 -14.74
C ASN A 56 -2.52 1.91 -13.45
N SER A 57 -3.85 2.07 -13.38
CA SER A 57 -4.58 2.61 -12.23
C SER A 57 -4.32 1.82 -10.94
N HIS A 58 -3.96 0.53 -10.99
CA HIS A 58 -3.71 -0.27 -9.77
C HIS A 58 -2.54 0.25 -8.94
N ILE A 59 -1.57 0.91 -9.58
CA ILE A 59 -0.41 1.51 -8.91
C ILE A 59 -0.89 2.61 -7.93
N SER A 60 -2.03 3.25 -8.20
CA SER A 60 -2.60 4.27 -7.31
C SER A 60 -2.97 3.71 -5.93
N PHE A 61 -3.26 2.41 -5.81
CA PHE A 61 -3.56 1.77 -4.53
C PHE A 61 -2.34 1.62 -3.62
N LEU A 62 -1.13 1.83 -4.14
CA LEU A 62 0.09 1.86 -3.34
C LEU A 62 0.35 3.24 -2.70
N SER A 63 -0.35 4.30 -3.14
CA SER A 63 -0.16 5.65 -2.60
C SER A 63 -0.58 5.78 -1.13
N GLY A 64 -0.01 6.77 -0.43
CA GLY A 64 -0.35 7.04 0.98
C GLY A 64 0.24 6.05 1.99
N LYS A 65 1.19 5.23 1.57
CA LYS A 65 1.84 4.20 2.41
C LYS A 65 3.35 4.40 2.40
N GLU A 66 3.97 4.13 3.54
CA GLU A 66 5.41 3.96 3.61
C GLU A 66 5.75 2.51 3.26
N SER A 67 6.68 2.31 2.35
CA SER A 67 7.11 0.98 1.90
C SER A 67 8.48 0.69 2.48
N GLN A 68 8.59 -0.31 3.34
CA GLN A 68 9.84 -0.75 3.93
C GLN A 68 10.24 -2.11 3.35
N ILE A 69 11.38 -2.13 2.66
CA ILE A 69 11.97 -3.36 2.11
C ILE A 69 12.86 -3.98 3.19
N TYR A 70 12.62 -5.24 3.55
CA TYR A 70 13.48 -5.99 4.47
C TYR A 70 14.34 -6.99 3.72
N ILE A 71 15.63 -7.01 4.03
CA ILE A 71 16.63 -8.00 3.58
C ILE A 71 16.78 -9.01 4.72
N PHE A 72 16.52 -10.29 4.46
CA PHE A 72 16.99 -11.39 5.32
C PHE A 72 18.30 -11.93 4.76
#